data_AF-A0ABD2ZRS3-F1
#
_entry.id   AF-A0ABD2ZRS3-F1
#
_cell.length_a   1.000
_cell.length_b   1.000
_cell.length_c   1.000
_cell.angle_alpha   90.00
_cell.angle_beta   90.00
_cell.angle_gamma   90.00
#
_symmetry.space_group_name_H-M   'P 1'
#
loop_
_entity.id
_entity.type
_entity.pdbx_description
1 polymer ?
#
loop_
_entity_poly.entity_id
_entity_poly.type
_entity_poly.pdbx_seq_one_letter_code
_entity_poly.pdbx_strand_id
1 'polypeptide(L)'
;MVGMGCWKNKREVKLLVHLMLPLCVHFVAEEMTKSVLVDVTTGALCPGQSTCQEAIYLNGLQQTTVGILKMVVLPVLGQLSDDYGRKPLLLFTFSTDIVPFILLAINRSKDFVYAYYVLRIISLTFSQGSIHCITAAYVADVVDDNKKAAGFGWMMGLISASRVLGNVLARFLPGDYFFKVAIALLIFCPVYMKLFLAETVTPAPKVEQCLPYFKKACKIVQEQYNSMRYAANVVISSPILKCISLALFFYELGMSGIDGTLLYYLKAGFGFDKNQFSEILMVVDLGSIISQLLVLPIITPLVGEKLILCAAFLSSAVYGLLYGLAWAPWVTYFAASFGVINVLFKPSSFALISKASSSTNQGKAQGFILAVQSFSSLLSPLAMTPLTNLFLSSNAPFNCKGFSFICASLSVVIALCFAWKLRPNASEETLDIDAENIEAPLLS
;
A
#
# COMPACT_ATOMS: atom_id res chain seq x y z
N MET A 1 -14.82 17.17 -16.51
CA MET A 1 -13.95 18.11 -17.26
C MET A 1 -13.54 19.33 -16.42
N VAL A 2 -13.27 19.16 -15.13
CA VAL A 2 -12.71 20.19 -14.26
C VAL A 2 -11.38 19.63 -13.76
N GLY A 3 -10.22 20.17 -14.17
CA GLY A 3 -8.95 19.73 -13.56
C GLY A 3 -7.63 19.92 -14.33
N MET A 4 -7.63 20.03 -15.66
CA MET A 4 -6.37 20.30 -16.41
C MET A 4 -6.00 21.79 -16.46
N GLY A 5 -6.85 22.69 -15.95
CA GLY A 5 -6.60 24.13 -15.94
C GLY A 5 -5.60 24.63 -14.89
N CYS A 6 -5.07 23.76 -14.03
CA CYS A 6 -4.19 24.17 -12.92
C CYS A 6 -2.70 24.33 -13.32
N TRP A 7 -2.33 23.91 -14.52
CA TRP A 7 -0.92 23.77 -14.93
C TRP A 7 -0.60 24.70 -16.09
N LYS A 8 -0.02 25.87 -15.78
CA LYS A 8 0.36 26.86 -16.80
C LYS A 8 1.65 26.50 -17.55
N ASN A 9 2.51 25.64 -16.98
CA ASN A 9 3.80 25.30 -17.56
C ASN A 9 3.72 24.04 -18.44
N LYS A 10 3.84 24.22 -19.77
CA LYS A 10 3.83 23.11 -20.73
C LYS A 10 4.95 22.08 -20.49
N ARG A 11 6.08 22.49 -19.90
CA ARG A 11 7.22 21.60 -19.62
C ARG A 11 6.91 20.65 -18.46
N GLU A 12 6.34 21.16 -17.37
CA GLU A 12 5.93 20.35 -16.20
C GLU A 12 4.92 19.28 -16.61
N VAL A 13 3.87 19.69 -17.33
CA VAL A 13 2.83 18.77 -17.81
C VAL A 13 3.44 17.67 -18.68
N LYS A 14 4.37 18.03 -19.58
CA LYS A 14 5.04 17.05 -20.44
C LYS A 14 5.85 16.04 -19.63
N LEU A 15 6.64 16.48 -18.65
CA LEU A 15 7.45 15.60 -17.81
C LEU A 15 6.57 14.64 -17.00
N LEU A 16 5.49 15.15 -16.42
CA LEU A 16 4.57 14.33 -15.63
C LEU A 16 3.79 13.36 -16.48
N VAL A 17 3.36 13.72 -17.69
CA VAL A 17 2.71 12.77 -18.60
C VAL A 17 3.68 11.63 -18.96
N HIS A 18 4.95 11.93 -19.21
CA HIS A 18 5.96 10.89 -19.49
C HIS A 18 6.29 10.00 -18.29
N LEU A 19 6.06 10.47 -17.06
CA LEU A 19 6.17 9.65 -15.85
C LEU A 19 4.89 8.84 -15.57
N MET A 20 3.72 9.49 -15.66
CA MET A 20 2.44 8.90 -15.27
C MET A 20 2.00 7.80 -16.24
N LEU A 21 2.24 7.94 -17.54
CA LEU A 21 1.85 6.92 -18.52
C LEU A 21 2.46 5.53 -18.22
N PRO A 22 3.80 5.36 -18.14
CA PRO A 22 4.40 4.07 -17.83
C PRO A 22 4.05 3.61 -16.41
N LEU A 23 3.89 4.52 -15.45
CA LEU A 23 3.44 4.19 -14.10
C LEU A 23 2.05 3.54 -14.11
N CYS A 24 1.09 4.14 -14.82
CA CYS A 24 -0.26 3.62 -14.98
C CYS A 24 -0.23 2.23 -15.63
N VAL A 25 0.51 2.08 -16.73
CA VAL A 25 0.63 0.80 -17.45
C VAL A 25 1.21 -0.30 -16.56
N HIS A 26 2.19 0.03 -15.71
CA HIS A 26 2.76 -0.91 -14.76
C HIS A 26 1.74 -1.38 -13.71
N PHE A 27 1.00 -0.46 -13.10
CA PHE A 27 -0.04 -0.84 -12.13
C PHE A 27 -1.21 -1.62 -12.76
N VAL A 28 -1.57 -1.32 -14.01
CA VAL A 28 -2.51 -2.14 -14.78
C VAL A 28 -2.00 -3.58 -14.89
N ALA A 29 -0.74 -3.74 -15.32
CA ALA A 29 -0.13 -5.05 -15.52
C ALA A 29 0.05 -5.83 -14.20
N GLU A 30 0.44 -5.14 -13.12
CA GLU A 30 0.59 -5.75 -11.81
C GLU A 30 -0.76 -6.22 -11.26
N GLU A 31 -1.79 -5.35 -11.24
CA GLU A 31 -3.09 -5.73 -10.69
C GLU A 31 -3.75 -6.86 -11.47
N MET A 32 -3.71 -6.80 -12.81
CA MET A 32 -4.37 -7.84 -13.58
C MET A 32 -3.80 -9.23 -13.29
N THR A 33 -2.50 -9.33 -12.94
CA THR A 33 -1.86 -10.60 -12.62
C THR A 33 -2.30 -11.18 -11.28
N LYS A 34 -2.77 -10.38 -10.31
CA LYS A 34 -3.11 -10.86 -8.96
C LYS A 34 -4.23 -11.89 -8.98
N SER A 35 -5.30 -11.64 -9.75
CA SER A 35 -6.43 -12.57 -9.86
C SER A 35 -6.04 -13.90 -10.50
N VAL A 36 -5.18 -13.87 -11.52
CA VAL A 36 -4.76 -15.08 -12.25
C VAL A 36 -3.71 -15.87 -11.48
N LEU A 37 -2.87 -15.20 -10.69
CA LEU A 37 -1.76 -15.83 -10.00
C LEU A 37 -2.22 -16.94 -9.05
N VAL A 38 -3.36 -16.75 -8.37
CA VAL A 38 -3.93 -17.76 -7.46
C VAL A 38 -4.27 -19.04 -8.20
N ASP A 39 -4.93 -18.95 -9.36
CA ASP A 39 -5.27 -20.12 -10.17
C ASP A 39 -4.03 -20.82 -10.72
N VAL A 40 -3.01 -20.05 -11.14
CA VAL A 40 -1.76 -20.58 -11.68
C VAL A 40 -0.93 -21.28 -10.61
N THR A 41 -0.78 -20.67 -9.42
CA THR A 41 0.03 -21.24 -8.34
C THR A 41 -0.65 -22.46 -7.73
N THR A 42 -1.96 -22.40 -7.49
CA THR A 42 -2.72 -23.54 -6.96
C THR A 42 -2.81 -24.69 -7.96
N GLY A 43 -3.05 -24.40 -9.24
CA GLY A 43 -3.13 -25.42 -10.30
C GLY A 43 -1.80 -26.13 -10.53
N ALA A 44 -0.68 -25.44 -10.42
CA ALA A 44 0.65 -26.05 -10.56
C ALA A 44 1.05 -26.89 -9.33
N LEU A 45 0.90 -26.34 -8.13
CA LEU A 45 1.40 -26.96 -6.88
C LEU A 45 0.47 -28.08 -6.39
N CYS A 46 -0.84 -27.89 -6.49
CA CYS A 46 -1.84 -28.82 -5.98
C CYS A 46 -2.89 -29.17 -7.05
N PRO A 47 -2.50 -29.84 -8.15
CA PRO A 47 -3.42 -30.12 -9.25
C PRO A 47 -4.61 -30.98 -8.79
N GLY A 48 -5.83 -30.53 -9.12
CA GLY A 48 -7.07 -31.25 -8.79
C GLY A 48 -7.55 -31.15 -7.34
N GLN A 49 -6.85 -30.39 -6.49
CA GLN A 49 -7.26 -30.17 -5.09
C GLN A 49 -8.00 -28.84 -4.94
N SER A 50 -9.06 -28.83 -4.12
CA SER A 50 -9.80 -27.60 -3.81
C SER A 50 -9.02 -26.68 -2.87
N THR A 51 -8.12 -27.21 -2.05
CA THR A 51 -7.26 -26.45 -1.14
C THR A 51 -5.79 -26.71 -1.46
N CYS A 52 -4.96 -25.67 -1.45
CA CYS A 52 -3.53 -25.80 -1.68
C CYS A 52 -2.75 -25.14 -0.55
N GLN A 53 -2.45 -25.93 0.46
CA GLN A 53 -1.70 -25.51 1.66
C GLN A 53 -0.34 -24.92 1.31
N GLU A 54 0.33 -25.54 0.34
CA GLU A 54 1.65 -25.15 -0.11
C GLU A 54 1.66 -23.75 -0.74
N ALA A 55 0.70 -23.44 -1.62
CA ALA A 55 0.61 -22.13 -2.25
C ALA A 55 0.33 -21.02 -1.21
N ILE A 56 -0.53 -21.30 -0.23
CA ILE A 56 -0.83 -20.37 0.87
C ILE A 56 0.43 -20.08 1.67
N TYR A 57 1.16 -21.12 2.06
CA TYR A 57 2.40 -21.00 2.84
C TYR A 57 3.47 -20.21 2.08
N LEU A 58 3.71 -20.53 0.80
CA LEU A 58 4.68 -19.82 -0.03
C LEU A 58 4.33 -18.34 -0.21
N ASN A 59 3.05 -18.02 -0.38
CA ASN A 59 2.61 -16.64 -0.48
C ASN A 59 2.84 -15.85 0.83
N GLY A 60 2.54 -16.45 1.98
CA GLY A 60 2.84 -15.83 3.28
C GLY A 60 4.34 -15.65 3.49
N LEU A 61 5.14 -16.66 3.17
CA LEU A 61 6.61 -16.58 3.21
C LEU A 61 7.13 -15.44 2.32
N GLN A 62 6.65 -15.35 1.09
CA GLN A 62 7.00 -14.26 0.17
C GLN A 62 6.70 -12.89 0.79
N GLN A 63 5.49 -12.69 1.33
CA GLN A 63 5.09 -11.40 1.91
C GLN A 63 5.94 -11.03 3.14
N THR A 64 6.21 -11.99 4.02
CA THR A 64 7.08 -11.79 5.17
C THR A 64 8.50 -11.45 4.73
N THR A 65 9.11 -12.24 3.84
CA THR A 65 10.48 -12.01 3.38
C THR A 65 10.63 -10.65 2.69
N VAL A 66 9.70 -10.31 1.78
CA VAL A 66 9.68 -8.99 1.13
C VAL A 66 9.51 -7.89 2.17
N GLY A 67 8.64 -8.08 3.16
CA GLY A 67 8.44 -7.16 4.28
C GLY A 67 9.73 -6.84 5.05
N ILE A 68 10.53 -7.86 5.37
CA ILE A 68 11.83 -7.68 6.06
C ILE A 68 12.82 -6.95 5.16
N LEU A 69 12.98 -7.42 3.93
CA LEU A 69 14.02 -6.91 3.03
C LEU A 69 13.73 -5.47 2.61
N LYS A 70 12.46 -5.11 2.34
CA LYS A 70 12.08 -3.75 1.91
C LYS A 70 12.34 -2.70 2.99
N MET A 71 12.33 -3.05 4.28
CA MET A 71 12.64 -2.09 5.36
C MET A 71 14.06 -1.51 5.26
N VAL A 72 15.00 -2.28 4.69
CA VAL A 72 16.38 -1.84 4.47
C VAL A 72 16.56 -1.30 3.05
N VAL A 73 15.97 -1.97 2.05
CA VAL A 73 16.18 -1.64 0.64
C VAL A 73 15.48 -0.34 0.24
N LEU A 74 14.30 -0.04 0.79
CA LEU A 74 13.53 1.16 0.43
C LEU A 74 14.28 2.47 0.77
N PRO A 75 14.82 2.70 1.99
CA PRO A 75 15.62 3.89 2.27
C PRO A 75 16.90 3.99 1.43
N VAL A 76 17.57 2.85 1.20
CA VAL A 76 18.80 2.80 0.41
C VAL A 76 18.52 3.19 -1.04
N LEU A 77 17.47 2.66 -1.65
CA LEU A 77 17.05 3.03 -3.00
C LEU A 77 16.59 4.49 -3.09
N GLY A 78 15.94 5.02 -2.05
CA GLY A 78 15.59 6.43 -1.96
C GLY A 78 16.83 7.32 -2.07
N GLN A 79 17.84 7.09 -1.22
CA GLN A 79 19.10 7.86 -1.25
C GLN A 79 19.87 7.63 -2.55
N LEU A 80 19.93 6.40 -3.06
CA LEU A 80 20.57 6.13 -4.35
C LEU A 80 19.87 6.88 -5.48
N SER A 81 18.56 7.05 -5.40
CA SER A 81 17.82 7.84 -6.37
C SER A 81 18.10 9.33 -6.25
N ASP A 82 18.37 9.84 -5.04
CA ASP A 82 18.82 11.23 -4.84
C ASP A 82 20.23 11.44 -5.42
N ASP A 83 21.11 10.45 -5.31
CA ASP A 83 22.53 10.57 -5.69
C ASP A 83 22.78 10.28 -7.19
N TYR A 84 22.16 9.23 -7.73
CA TYR A 84 22.40 8.73 -9.09
C TYR A 84 21.30 9.12 -10.08
N GLY A 85 20.22 9.72 -9.59
CA GLY A 85 19.09 10.21 -10.38
C GLY A 85 17.83 9.35 -10.29
N ARG A 86 16.69 9.96 -10.62
CA ARG A 86 15.36 9.34 -10.51
C ARG A 86 15.11 8.36 -11.65
N LYS A 87 15.48 8.73 -12.89
CA LYS A 87 15.23 7.92 -14.09
C LYS A 87 15.93 6.56 -14.05
N PRO A 88 17.25 6.42 -13.76
CA PRO A 88 17.91 5.12 -13.78
C PRO A 88 17.37 4.18 -12.71
N LEU A 89 17.01 4.72 -11.52
CA LEU A 89 16.45 3.93 -10.44
C LEU A 89 15.01 3.48 -10.74
N LEU A 90 14.18 4.30 -11.39
CA LEU A 90 12.87 3.88 -11.91
C LEU A 90 13.00 2.80 -13.00
N LEU A 91 13.94 2.95 -13.92
CA LEU A 91 14.18 1.92 -14.94
C LEU A 91 14.57 0.58 -14.32
N PHE A 92 15.43 0.61 -13.31
CA PHE A 92 15.84 -0.57 -12.56
C PHE A 92 14.64 -1.23 -11.87
N THR A 93 13.86 -0.50 -11.08
CA THR A 93 12.74 -1.06 -10.31
C THR A 93 11.62 -1.62 -11.18
N PHE A 94 11.31 -0.99 -12.31
CA PHE A 94 10.30 -1.54 -13.24
C PHE A 94 10.82 -2.78 -13.98
N SER A 95 12.12 -2.84 -14.25
CA SER A 95 12.71 -3.97 -14.99
C SER A 95 12.73 -5.25 -14.16
N THR A 96 12.87 -5.16 -12.83
CA THR A 96 12.88 -6.35 -11.97
C THR A 96 11.56 -7.12 -12.05
N ASP A 97 10.44 -6.43 -12.24
CA ASP A 97 9.10 -7.05 -12.28
C ASP A 97 8.83 -7.87 -13.55
N ILE A 98 9.59 -7.67 -14.62
CA ILE A 98 9.41 -8.39 -15.88
C ILE A 98 9.78 -9.88 -15.73
N VAL A 99 10.89 -10.15 -15.03
CA VAL A 99 11.54 -11.47 -15.02
C VAL A 99 10.65 -12.57 -14.41
N PRO A 100 9.99 -12.38 -13.25
CA PRO A 100 9.12 -13.40 -12.68
C PRO A 100 7.98 -13.80 -13.63
N PHE A 101 7.36 -12.83 -14.32
CA PHE A 101 6.24 -13.14 -15.21
C PHE A 101 6.66 -13.83 -16.52
N ILE A 102 7.86 -13.55 -17.03
CA ILE A 102 8.43 -14.32 -18.16
C ILE A 102 8.49 -15.81 -17.81
N LEU A 103 8.91 -16.14 -16.59
CA LEU A 103 9.02 -17.52 -16.15
C LEU A 103 7.67 -18.26 -16.20
N LEU A 104 6.60 -17.63 -15.70
CA LEU A 104 5.24 -18.18 -15.75
C LEU A 104 4.63 -18.23 -17.17
N ALA A 105 5.16 -17.42 -18.10
CA ALA A 105 4.78 -17.47 -19.50
C ALA A 105 5.43 -18.65 -20.24
N ILE A 106 6.64 -19.06 -19.85
CA ILE A 106 7.37 -20.17 -20.47
C ILE A 106 6.75 -21.51 -20.06
N ASN A 107 6.61 -21.74 -18.75
CA ASN A 107 6.06 -22.99 -18.23
C ASN A 107 5.42 -22.76 -16.86
N ARG A 108 4.37 -23.52 -16.57
CA ARG A 108 3.59 -23.46 -15.32
C ARG A 108 3.67 -24.77 -14.54
N SER A 109 4.79 -25.47 -14.64
CA SER A 109 5.09 -26.63 -13.80
C SER A 109 5.46 -26.18 -12.38
N LYS A 110 5.48 -27.14 -11.44
CA LYS A 110 5.84 -26.90 -10.03
C LYS A 110 7.18 -26.18 -9.89
N ASP A 111 8.22 -26.66 -10.59
CA ASP A 111 9.58 -26.10 -10.53
C ASP A 111 9.62 -24.63 -10.95
N PHE A 112 8.88 -24.29 -12.01
CA PHE A 112 8.77 -22.91 -12.51
C PHE A 112 8.01 -22.02 -11.53
N VAL A 113 7.02 -22.55 -10.81
CA VAL A 113 6.29 -21.79 -9.78
C VAL A 113 7.17 -21.54 -8.55
N TYR A 114 7.99 -22.48 -8.10
CA TYR A 114 8.96 -22.22 -7.02
C TYR A 114 9.99 -21.16 -7.44
N ALA A 115 10.55 -21.29 -8.64
CA ALA A 115 11.47 -20.29 -9.19
C ALA A 115 10.78 -18.92 -9.36
N TYR A 116 9.49 -18.90 -9.69
CA TYR A 116 8.68 -17.67 -9.71
C TYR A 116 8.64 -17.02 -8.32
N TYR A 117 8.33 -17.76 -7.26
CA TYR A 117 8.29 -17.21 -5.91
C TYR A 117 9.65 -16.61 -5.50
N VAL A 118 10.76 -17.29 -5.78
CA VAL A 118 12.11 -16.78 -5.48
C VAL A 118 12.39 -15.48 -6.24
N LEU A 119 12.15 -15.45 -7.54
CA LEU A 119 12.38 -14.25 -8.35
C LEU A 119 11.40 -13.13 -8.00
N ARG A 120 10.17 -13.46 -7.60
CA ARG A 120 9.15 -12.49 -7.19
C ARG A 120 9.51 -11.86 -5.85
N ILE A 121 10.08 -12.61 -4.89
CA ILE A 121 10.64 -12.05 -3.65
C ILE A 121 11.71 -11.02 -3.98
N ILE A 122 12.66 -11.37 -4.85
CA ILE A 122 13.75 -10.47 -5.26
C ILE A 122 13.15 -9.23 -5.94
N SER A 123 12.24 -9.41 -6.90
CA SER A 123 11.62 -8.29 -7.61
C SER A 123 10.88 -7.35 -6.67
N LEU A 124 9.95 -7.88 -5.86
CA LEU A 124 9.15 -7.08 -4.94
C LEU A 124 10.01 -6.37 -3.90
N THR A 125 11.14 -6.94 -3.49
CA THR A 125 12.09 -6.27 -2.58
C THR A 125 12.62 -4.97 -3.17
N PHE A 126 12.87 -4.91 -4.48
CA PHE A 126 13.36 -3.71 -5.16
C PHE A 126 12.23 -2.82 -5.67
N SER A 127 11.14 -3.37 -6.18
CA SER A 127 10.06 -2.60 -6.81
C SER A 127 9.01 -2.09 -5.84
N GLN A 128 8.50 -2.96 -4.94
CA GLN A 128 7.38 -2.65 -4.07
C GLN A 128 7.73 -1.53 -3.09
N GLY A 129 6.97 -0.43 -3.13
CA GLY A 129 7.22 0.75 -2.32
C GLY A 129 8.28 1.70 -2.91
N SER A 130 9.37 1.18 -3.49
CA SER A 130 10.41 2.00 -4.12
C SER A 130 9.90 2.74 -5.34
N ILE A 131 9.08 2.10 -6.18
CA ILE A 131 8.43 2.76 -7.31
C ILE A 131 7.60 3.96 -6.84
N HIS A 132 6.78 3.78 -5.79
CA HIS A 132 5.99 4.88 -5.23
C HIS A 132 6.86 5.99 -4.64
N CYS A 133 7.91 5.63 -3.89
CA CYS A 133 8.81 6.59 -3.25
C CYS A 133 9.57 7.43 -4.28
N ILE A 134 10.20 6.80 -5.26
CA ILE A 134 10.99 7.49 -6.29
C ILE A 134 10.08 8.32 -7.21
N THR A 135 8.89 7.80 -7.55
CA THR A 135 7.90 8.56 -8.34
C THR A 135 7.41 9.77 -7.57
N ALA A 136 7.09 9.63 -6.27
CA ALA A 136 6.69 10.76 -5.44
C ALA A 136 7.81 11.81 -5.36
N ALA A 137 9.06 11.39 -5.22
CA ALA A 137 10.20 12.28 -5.24
C ALA A 137 10.33 13.01 -6.60
N TYR A 138 10.19 12.29 -7.72
CA TYR A 138 10.18 12.91 -9.05
C TYR A 138 9.06 13.95 -9.21
N VAL A 139 7.85 13.64 -8.74
CA VAL A 139 6.73 14.60 -8.76
C VAL A 139 7.07 15.82 -7.90
N ALA A 140 7.68 15.62 -6.73
CA ALA A 140 8.13 16.73 -5.88
C ALA A 140 9.22 17.60 -6.54
N ASP A 141 10.08 17.00 -7.37
CA ASP A 141 11.16 17.70 -8.08
C ASP A 141 10.63 18.55 -9.26
N VAL A 142 9.53 18.14 -9.89
CA VAL A 142 8.96 18.82 -11.08
C VAL A 142 7.89 19.85 -10.72
N VAL A 143 7.12 19.62 -9.66
CA VAL A 143 5.93 20.40 -9.34
C VAL A 143 6.25 21.54 -8.38
N ASP A 144 5.78 22.75 -8.71
CA ASP A 144 5.84 23.91 -7.83
C ASP A 144 5.30 23.60 -6.43
N ASP A 145 5.92 24.16 -5.38
CA ASP A 145 5.53 23.93 -3.98
C ASP A 145 4.03 24.11 -3.72
N ASN A 146 3.42 25.14 -4.32
CA ASN A 146 1.99 25.45 -4.17
C ASN A 146 1.06 24.42 -4.83
N LYS A 147 1.57 23.58 -5.73
CA LYS A 147 0.80 22.59 -6.50
C LYS A 147 1.17 21.15 -6.15
N LYS A 148 2.16 20.91 -5.27
CA LYS A 148 2.61 19.56 -4.90
C LYS A 148 1.48 18.67 -4.40
N ALA A 149 0.60 19.20 -3.54
CA ALA A 149 -0.57 18.47 -3.05
C ALA A 149 -1.49 18.00 -4.18
N ALA A 150 -1.76 18.88 -5.16
CA ALA A 150 -2.55 18.51 -6.34
C ALA A 150 -1.81 17.47 -7.20
N GLY A 151 -0.50 17.63 -7.42
CA GLY A 151 0.33 16.67 -8.15
C GLY A 151 0.30 15.26 -7.54
N PHE A 152 0.44 15.16 -6.22
CA PHE A 152 0.33 13.89 -5.50
C PHE A 152 -1.09 13.30 -5.57
N GLY A 153 -2.12 14.13 -5.47
CA GLY A 153 -3.51 13.70 -5.65
C GLY A 153 -3.77 13.09 -7.03
N TRP A 154 -3.28 13.73 -8.10
CA TRP A 154 -3.37 13.20 -9.47
C TRP A 154 -2.61 11.88 -9.64
N MET A 155 -1.39 11.80 -9.10
CA MET A 155 -0.60 10.57 -9.13
C MET A 155 -1.35 9.41 -8.46
N MET A 156 -1.86 9.60 -7.25
CA MET A 156 -2.60 8.56 -6.53
C MET A 156 -3.91 8.19 -7.22
N GLY A 157 -4.65 9.17 -7.75
CA GLY A 157 -5.89 8.92 -8.49
C GLY A 157 -5.68 8.12 -9.77
N LEU A 158 -4.62 8.41 -10.53
CA LEU A 158 -4.25 7.67 -11.73
C LEU A 158 -3.79 6.23 -11.42
N ILE A 159 -3.05 6.03 -10.32
CA ILE A 159 -2.70 4.70 -9.83
C ILE A 159 -3.98 3.91 -9.51
N SER A 160 -4.91 4.49 -8.75
CA SER A 160 -6.19 3.83 -8.43
C SER A 160 -7.00 3.48 -9.68
N ALA A 161 -7.10 4.39 -10.65
CA ALA A 161 -7.77 4.13 -11.92
C ALA A 161 -7.11 2.99 -12.73
N SER A 162 -5.77 2.94 -12.69
CA SER A 162 -4.98 1.88 -13.32
C SER A 162 -5.26 0.51 -12.71
N ARG A 163 -5.44 0.44 -11.38
CA ARG A 163 -5.78 -0.80 -10.67
C ARG A 163 -7.14 -1.36 -11.11
N VAL A 164 -8.15 -0.48 -11.18
CA VAL A 164 -9.48 -0.85 -11.72
C VAL A 164 -9.37 -1.39 -13.14
N LEU A 165 -8.63 -0.69 -14.01
CA LEU A 165 -8.43 -1.13 -15.39
C LEU A 165 -7.70 -2.49 -15.46
N GLY A 166 -6.74 -2.74 -14.57
CA GLY A 166 -6.08 -4.04 -14.42
C GLY A 166 -7.07 -5.16 -14.10
N ASN A 167 -7.95 -4.97 -13.11
CA ASN A 167 -8.99 -5.97 -12.77
C ASN A 167 -9.96 -6.22 -13.95
N VAL A 168 -10.34 -5.17 -14.68
CA VAL A 168 -11.16 -5.30 -15.90
C VAL A 168 -10.43 -6.16 -16.94
N LEU A 169 -9.16 -5.88 -17.22
CA LEU A 169 -8.37 -6.66 -18.17
C LEU A 169 -8.21 -8.12 -17.72
N ALA A 170 -7.98 -8.38 -16.43
CA ALA A 170 -7.85 -9.75 -15.91
C ALA A 170 -9.06 -10.64 -16.20
N ARG A 171 -10.26 -10.06 -16.09
CA ARG A 171 -11.53 -10.71 -16.41
C ARG A 171 -11.64 -11.03 -17.90
N PHE A 172 -11.45 -10.04 -18.77
CA PHE A 172 -11.74 -10.18 -20.21
C PHE A 172 -10.63 -10.84 -21.02
N LEU A 173 -9.39 -10.90 -20.52
CA LEU A 173 -8.28 -11.52 -21.25
C LEU A 173 -8.35 -13.06 -21.21
N PRO A 174 -8.26 -13.75 -22.35
CA PRO A 174 -8.15 -15.21 -22.39
C PRO A 174 -6.84 -15.71 -21.76
N GLY A 175 -6.86 -16.92 -21.17
CA GLY A 175 -5.72 -17.48 -20.44
C GLY A 175 -4.43 -17.66 -21.26
N ASP A 176 -4.55 -17.87 -22.58
CA ASP A 176 -3.41 -18.10 -23.49
C ASP A 176 -2.64 -16.81 -23.85
N TYR A 177 -3.35 -15.67 -23.85
CA TYR A 177 -2.77 -14.36 -24.14
C TYR A 177 -2.43 -13.58 -22.88
N PHE A 178 -2.96 -13.99 -21.73
CA PHE A 178 -2.86 -13.26 -20.47
C PHE A 178 -1.43 -12.82 -20.10
N PHE A 179 -0.51 -13.78 -19.95
CA PHE A 179 0.88 -13.45 -19.59
C PHE A 179 1.64 -12.73 -20.72
N LYS A 180 1.29 -12.98 -21.99
CA LYS A 180 1.90 -12.26 -23.12
C LYS A 180 1.56 -10.78 -23.06
N VAL A 181 0.31 -10.44 -22.79
CA VAL A 181 -0.11 -9.05 -22.60
C VAL A 181 0.54 -8.44 -21.35
N ALA A 182 0.58 -9.17 -20.24
CA ALA A 182 1.24 -8.70 -19.01
C ALA A 182 2.69 -8.31 -19.24
N ILE A 183 3.46 -9.20 -19.86
CA ILE A 183 4.87 -8.98 -20.15
C ILE A 183 5.05 -7.83 -21.15
N ALA A 184 4.20 -7.73 -22.18
CA ALA A 184 4.26 -6.64 -23.15
C ALA A 184 4.05 -5.26 -22.47
N LEU A 185 3.06 -5.16 -21.56
CA LEU A 185 2.82 -3.94 -20.79
C LEU A 185 3.99 -3.63 -19.84
N LEU A 186 4.53 -4.64 -19.16
CA LEU A 186 5.67 -4.45 -18.26
C LEU A 186 6.95 -4.05 -19.01
N ILE A 187 7.22 -4.60 -20.20
CA ILE A 187 8.36 -4.22 -21.05
C ILE A 187 8.18 -2.80 -21.63
N PHE A 188 6.95 -2.43 -22.00
CA PHE A 188 6.64 -1.09 -22.49
C PHE A 188 7.10 -0.01 -21.51
N CYS A 189 6.93 -0.22 -20.20
CA CYS A 189 7.22 0.77 -19.18
C CYS A 189 8.69 1.25 -19.17
N PRO A 190 9.72 0.40 -18.97
CA PRO A 190 11.11 0.83 -19.00
C PRO A 190 11.57 1.27 -20.39
N VAL A 191 11.05 0.70 -21.48
CA VAL A 191 11.37 1.15 -22.84
C VAL A 191 10.89 2.58 -23.06
N TYR A 192 9.63 2.86 -22.72
CA TYR A 192 9.04 4.19 -22.84
C TYR A 192 9.77 5.20 -21.93
N MET A 193 10.01 4.86 -20.66
CA MET A 193 10.76 5.71 -19.74
C MET A 193 12.17 6.00 -20.24
N LYS A 194 12.87 5.01 -20.81
CA LYS A 194 14.22 5.21 -21.34
C LYS A 194 14.23 6.25 -22.47
N LEU A 195 13.24 6.19 -23.36
CA LEU A 195 13.14 7.07 -24.53
C LEU A 195 12.63 8.47 -24.19
N PHE A 196 11.61 8.59 -23.33
CA PHE A 196 10.85 9.84 -23.17
C PHE A 196 10.96 10.51 -21.79
N LEU A 197 11.27 9.76 -20.73
CA LEU A 197 11.39 10.34 -19.40
C LEU A 197 12.69 11.15 -19.32
N ALA A 198 12.62 12.41 -18.90
CA ALA A 198 13.81 13.21 -18.64
C ALA A 198 14.28 13.01 -17.20
N GLU A 199 15.57 13.11 -16.96
CA GLU A 199 16.14 13.11 -15.61
C GLU A 199 15.91 14.47 -14.94
N THR A 200 15.55 14.45 -13.65
CA THR A 200 15.32 15.67 -12.84
C THR A 200 16.54 16.00 -12.00
N VAL A 201 17.30 14.99 -11.58
CA VAL A 201 18.50 15.19 -10.76
C VAL A 201 19.70 15.44 -11.68
N THR A 202 20.23 16.66 -11.62
CA THR A 202 21.54 16.95 -12.21
C THR A 202 22.62 16.30 -11.34
N PRO A 203 23.49 15.42 -11.89
CA PRO A 203 24.57 14.83 -11.11
C PRO A 203 25.46 15.94 -10.53
N ALA A 204 25.63 15.95 -9.21
CA ALA A 204 26.64 16.82 -8.60
C ALA A 204 28.03 16.45 -9.16
N PRO A 205 28.92 17.42 -9.41
CA PRO A 205 30.28 17.13 -9.85
C PRO A 205 30.94 16.18 -8.85
N LYS A 206 31.43 15.04 -9.36
CA LYS A 206 32.00 13.94 -8.58
C LYS A 206 33.13 14.44 -7.69
N VAL A 207 32.84 14.71 -6.42
CA VAL A 207 33.88 14.64 -5.40
C VAL A 207 34.12 13.16 -5.19
N GLU A 208 35.28 12.69 -5.64
CA GLU A 208 35.78 11.33 -5.41
C GLU A 208 35.89 11.06 -3.90
N GLN A 209 34.77 10.72 -3.28
CA GLN A 209 34.77 9.96 -2.05
C GLN A 209 34.32 8.56 -2.43
N CYS A 210 35.30 7.75 -2.80
CA CYS A 210 35.20 6.30 -2.90
C CYS A 210 34.97 5.72 -1.49
N LEU A 211 33.84 6.06 -0.86
CA LEU A 211 33.35 5.28 0.25
C LEU A 211 32.84 3.97 -0.36
N PRO A 212 33.30 2.80 0.09
CA PRO A 212 32.75 1.54 -0.39
C PRO A 212 31.22 1.57 -0.21
N TYR A 213 30.47 1.21 -1.24
CA TYR A 213 29.00 1.26 -1.26
C TYR A 213 28.37 0.71 0.03
N PHE A 214 28.96 -0.36 0.60
CA PHE A 214 28.58 -0.92 1.89
C PHE A 214 28.72 0.03 3.08
N LYS A 215 29.80 0.81 3.15
CA LYS A 215 30.04 1.78 4.23
C LYS A 215 29.09 2.98 4.13
N LYS A 216 28.73 3.39 2.91
CA LYS A 216 27.68 4.39 2.66
C LYS A 216 26.30 3.86 3.05
N ALA A 217 25.95 2.64 2.63
CA ALA A 217 24.70 1.98 3.03
C ALA A 217 24.59 1.81 4.56
N CYS A 218 25.66 1.39 5.22
CA CYS A 218 25.68 1.24 6.68
C CYS A 218 25.49 2.60 7.39
N LYS A 219 26.11 3.67 6.87
CA LYS A 219 25.90 5.03 7.39
C LYS A 219 24.45 5.49 7.22
N ILE A 220 23.83 5.27 6.06
CA ILE A 220 22.42 5.60 5.81
C ILE A 220 21.51 4.87 6.80
N VAL A 221 21.74 3.56 7.00
CA VAL A 221 20.97 2.76 7.96
C VAL A 221 21.16 3.28 9.40
N GLN A 222 22.38 3.68 9.78
CA GLN A 222 22.66 4.22 11.10
C GLN A 222 21.99 5.59 11.34
N GLU A 223 22.02 6.48 10.36
CA GLU A 223 21.36 7.78 10.42
C GLU A 223 19.84 7.63 10.49
N GLN A 224 19.29 6.70 9.70
CA GLN A 224 17.88 6.35 9.75
C GLN A 224 17.48 5.79 11.11
N TYR A 225 18.31 4.92 11.71
CA TYR A 225 18.07 4.38 13.05
C TYR A 225 18.03 5.50 14.11
N ASN A 226 18.97 6.44 14.07
CA ASN A 226 18.98 7.58 14.99
C ASN A 226 17.76 8.49 14.80
N SER A 227 17.37 8.77 13.55
CA SER A 227 16.18 9.54 13.21
C SER A 227 14.90 8.86 13.72
N MET A 228 14.81 7.54 13.52
CA MET A 228 13.70 6.71 13.99
C MET A 228 13.62 6.65 15.51
N ARG A 229 14.75 6.58 16.22
CA ARG A 229 14.79 6.62 17.68
C ARG A 229 14.26 7.95 18.23
N TYR A 230 14.65 9.06 17.61
CA TYR A 230 14.12 10.37 17.98
C TYR A 230 12.60 10.44 17.70
N ALA A 231 12.16 10.00 16.52
CA ALA A 231 10.76 9.99 16.15
C ALA A 231 9.91 9.10 17.07
N ALA A 232 10.46 7.95 17.50
CA ALA A 232 9.85 7.08 18.49
C ALA A 232 9.60 7.81 19.81
N ASN A 233 10.60 8.58 20.28
CA ASN A 233 10.45 9.36 21.51
C ASN A 233 9.31 10.38 21.38
N VAL A 234 9.26 11.13 20.27
CA VAL A 234 8.17 12.10 20.01
C VAL A 234 6.80 11.43 20.03
N VAL A 235 6.66 10.27 19.37
CA VAL A 235 5.38 9.55 19.29
C VAL A 235 4.99 8.95 20.64
N ILE A 236 5.94 8.40 21.41
CA ILE A 236 5.67 7.77 22.71
C ILE A 236 5.34 8.82 23.78
N SER A 237 5.98 9.99 23.73
CA SER A 237 5.74 11.08 24.68
C SER A 237 4.37 11.74 24.51
N SER A 238 3.79 11.73 23.29
CA SER A 238 2.44 12.25 23.05
C SER A 238 1.39 11.15 23.24
N PRO A 239 0.45 11.28 24.19
CA PRO A 239 -0.57 10.25 24.41
C PRO A 239 -1.48 10.05 23.19
N ILE A 240 -1.73 11.12 22.41
CA ILE A 240 -2.53 11.07 21.18
C ILE A 240 -1.77 10.30 20.10
N LEU A 241 -0.51 10.66 19.80
CA LEU A 241 0.29 9.98 18.77
C LEU A 241 0.56 8.52 19.14
N LYS A 242 0.82 8.22 20.40
CA LYS A 242 0.93 6.83 20.89
C LYS A 242 -0.34 6.04 20.66
N CYS A 243 -1.51 6.62 20.95
CA CYS A 243 -2.79 5.99 20.73
C CYS A 243 -3.05 5.74 19.23
N ILE A 244 -2.79 6.73 18.37
CA ILE A 244 -2.91 6.61 16.91
C ILE A 244 -1.97 5.51 16.38
N SER A 245 -0.72 5.49 16.84
CA SER A 245 0.28 4.49 16.45
C SER A 245 -0.16 3.07 16.81
N LEU A 246 -0.67 2.85 18.03
CA LEU A 246 -1.21 1.55 18.45
C LEU A 246 -2.45 1.16 17.65
N ALA A 247 -3.37 2.10 17.40
CA ALA A 247 -4.56 1.85 16.62
C ALA A 247 -4.20 1.40 15.19
N LEU A 248 -3.28 2.10 14.53
CA LEU A 248 -2.83 1.77 13.18
C LEU A 248 -2.00 0.50 13.13
N PHE A 249 -1.24 0.19 14.17
CA PHE A 249 -0.55 -1.10 14.30
C PHE A 249 -1.54 -2.27 14.24
N PHE A 250 -2.57 -2.28 15.11
CA PHE A 250 -3.54 -3.37 15.16
C PHE A 250 -4.45 -3.43 13.93
N TYR A 251 -4.76 -2.27 13.33
CA TYR A 251 -5.50 -2.19 12.08
C TYR A 251 -4.73 -2.87 10.95
N GLU A 252 -3.47 -2.47 10.75
CA GLU A 252 -2.60 -3.02 9.71
C GLU A 252 -2.33 -4.51 9.95
N LEU A 253 -2.24 -4.94 11.22
CA LEU A 253 -2.03 -6.34 11.60
C LEU A 253 -3.18 -7.22 11.12
N GLY A 254 -4.41 -6.73 11.27
CA GLY A 254 -5.59 -7.42 10.78
C GLY A 254 -5.68 -7.37 9.25
N MET A 255 -5.74 -6.16 8.69
CA MET A 255 -6.03 -5.95 7.27
C MET A 255 -4.96 -6.54 6.34
N SER A 256 -3.67 -6.41 6.67
CA SER A 256 -2.60 -7.02 5.87
C SER A 256 -2.72 -8.55 5.81
N GLY A 257 -3.28 -9.17 6.85
CA GLY A 257 -3.47 -10.61 6.92
C GLY A 257 -4.64 -11.07 6.08
N ILE A 258 -5.72 -10.28 6.09
CA ILE A 258 -6.87 -10.49 5.21
C ILE A 258 -6.40 -10.38 3.75
N ASP A 259 -5.76 -9.27 3.38
CA ASP A 259 -5.28 -9.04 2.01
C ASP A 259 -4.29 -10.13 1.56
N GLY A 260 -3.49 -10.66 2.50
CA GLY A 260 -2.52 -11.70 2.22
C GLY A 260 -3.12 -13.06 1.85
N THR A 261 -4.25 -13.44 2.44
CA THR A 261 -4.82 -14.79 2.28
C THR A 261 -6.20 -14.83 1.63
N LEU A 262 -6.85 -13.68 1.43
CA LEU A 262 -8.24 -13.58 0.97
C LEU A 262 -8.52 -14.37 -0.30
N LEU A 263 -7.74 -14.16 -1.37
CA LEU A 263 -8.02 -14.83 -2.65
C LEU A 263 -7.83 -16.35 -2.58
N TYR A 264 -6.83 -16.81 -1.80
CA TYR A 264 -6.63 -18.25 -1.57
C TYR A 264 -7.76 -18.86 -0.73
N TYR A 265 -8.27 -18.12 0.27
CA TYR A 265 -9.45 -18.51 1.02
C TYR A 265 -10.68 -18.60 0.13
N LEU A 266 -10.92 -17.60 -0.72
CA LEU A 266 -12.05 -17.59 -1.66
C LEU A 266 -11.97 -18.77 -2.64
N LYS A 267 -10.76 -19.11 -3.12
CA LYS A 267 -10.52 -20.32 -3.92
C LYS A 267 -10.91 -21.59 -3.16
N ALA A 268 -10.39 -21.75 -1.94
CA ALA A 268 -10.55 -22.94 -1.12
C ALA A 268 -11.96 -23.11 -0.52
N GLY A 269 -12.61 -22.01 -0.18
CA GLY A 269 -13.92 -21.97 0.46
C GLY A 269 -15.07 -22.08 -0.54
N PHE A 270 -14.95 -21.38 -1.68
CA PHE A 270 -16.06 -21.17 -2.61
C PHE A 270 -15.75 -21.58 -4.07
N GLY A 271 -14.53 -22.06 -4.34
CA GLY A 271 -14.14 -22.50 -5.69
C GLY A 271 -13.92 -21.35 -6.66
N PHE A 272 -13.65 -20.14 -6.16
CA PHE A 272 -13.60 -18.95 -7.01
C PHE A 272 -12.54 -19.05 -8.10
N ASP A 273 -12.83 -18.50 -9.28
CA ASP A 273 -11.87 -18.40 -10.37
C ASP A 273 -11.34 -16.97 -10.53
N LYS A 274 -10.39 -16.78 -11.45
CA LYS A 274 -9.87 -15.45 -11.81
C LYS A 274 -10.95 -14.39 -12.05
N ASN A 275 -12.09 -14.75 -12.62
CA ASN A 275 -13.12 -13.79 -13.01
C ASN A 275 -13.81 -13.24 -11.78
N GLN A 276 -14.12 -14.12 -10.82
CA GLN A 276 -14.74 -13.75 -9.54
C GLN A 276 -13.76 -12.99 -8.64
N PHE A 277 -12.47 -13.34 -8.66
CA PHE A 277 -11.44 -12.54 -7.99
C PHE A 277 -11.37 -11.12 -8.55
N SER A 278 -11.37 -10.98 -9.88
CA SER A 278 -11.36 -9.66 -10.52
C SER A 278 -12.62 -8.86 -10.25
N GLU A 279 -13.80 -9.49 -10.18
CA GLU A 279 -15.05 -8.81 -9.82
C GLU A 279 -14.98 -8.21 -8.41
N ILE A 280 -14.56 -9.00 -7.40
CA ILE A 280 -14.44 -8.53 -6.01
C ILE A 280 -13.43 -7.39 -5.90
N LEU A 281 -12.24 -7.55 -6.49
CA LEU A 281 -11.20 -6.52 -6.46
C LEU A 281 -11.67 -5.24 -7.17
N MET A 282 -12.40 -5.36 -8.27
CA MET A 282 -12.96 -4.22 -8.99
C MET A 282 -14.01 -3.47 -8.17
N VAL A 283 -14.89 -4.17 -7.43
CA VAL A 283 -15.86 -3.53 -6.53
C VAL A 283 -15.16 -2.70 -5.46
N VAL A 284 -14.12 -3.26 -4.84
CA VAL A 284 -13.33 -2.56 -3.81
C VAL A 284 -12.59 -1.37 -4.42
N ASP A 285 -11.89 -1.55 -5.53
CA ASP A 285 -11.09 -0.48 -6.16
C ASP A 285 -11.97 0.65 -6.74
N LEU A 286 -13.09 0.34 -7.40
CA LEU A 286 -14.05 1.36 -7.87
C LEU A 286 -14.66 2.13 -6.71
N GLY A 287 -15.11 1.41 -5.69
CA GLY A 287 -15.64 2.03 -4.49
C GLY A 287 -14.58 2.91 -3.81
N SER A 288 -13.33 2.48 -3.78
CA SER A 288 -12.23 3.26 -3.20
C SER A 288 -12.06 4.62 -3.85
N ILE A 289 -12.17 4.70 -5.18
CA ILE A 289 -12.09 5.94 -5.96
C ILE A 289 -13.26 6.85 -5.59
N ILE A 290 -14.48 6.32 -5.57
CA ILE A 290 -15.68 7.08 -5.21
C ILE A 290 -15.57 7.58 -3.76
N SER A 291 -15.17 6.72 -2.84
CA SER A 291 -14.98 7.06 -1.43
C SER A 291 -13.96 8.19 -1.24
N GLN A 292 -12.80 8.10 -1.88
CA GLN A 292 -11.74 9.09 -1.72
C GLN A 292 -12.03 10.42 -2.43
N LEU A 293 -12.63 10.39 -3.63
CA LEU A 293 -12.82 11.59 -4.44
C LEU A 293 -14.14 12.32 -4.15
N LEU A 294 -15.21 11.58 -3.83
CA LEU A 294 -16.54 12.14 -3.62
C LEU A 294 -16.90 12.17 -2.13
N VAL A 295 -16.83 11.02 -1.47
CA VAL A 295 -17.38 10.85 -0.11
C VAL A 295 -16.52 11.59 0.92
N LEU A 296 -15.19 11.43 0.85
CA LEU A 296 -14.28 11.99 1.84
C LEU A 296 -14.35 13.53 1.90
N PRO A 297 -14.26 14.29 0.79
CA PRO A 297 -14.34 15.75 0.86
C PRO A 297 -15.68 16.27 1.39
N ILE A 298 -16.77 15.53 1.18
CA ILE A 298 -18.12 15.90 1.66
C ILE A 298 -18.29 15.60 3.14
N ILE A 299 -17.85 14.42 3.61
CA ILE A 299 -18.06 13.98 4.99
C ILE A 299 -17.05 14.59 5.97
N THR A 300 -15.81 14.86 5.52
CA THR A 300 -14.76 15.44 6.38
C THR A 300 -15.19 16.71 7.13
N PRO A 301 -15.77 17.74 6.48
CA PRO A 301 -16.22 18.93 7.20
C PRO A 301 -17.44 18.70 8.11
N LEU A 302 -18.23 17.64 7.88
CA LEU A 302 -19.45 17.36 8.64
C LEU A 302 -19.20 16.58 9.92
N VAL A 303 -18.27 15.62 9.89
CA VAL A 303 -18.14 14.59 10.92
C VAL A 303 -16.73 14.57 11.56
N GLY A 304 -15.75 15.22 10.92
CA GLY A 304 -14.37 15.28 11.41
C GLY A 304 -13.59 13.98 11.19
N GLU A 305 -12.26 14.07 11.28
CA GLU A 305 -11.36 12.99 10.86
C GLU A 305 -11.38 11.79 11.80
N LYS A 306 -11.58 12.01 13.12
CA LYS A 306 -11.67 10.92 14.11
C LYS A 306 -12.82 9.98 13.78
N LEU A 307 -14.01 10.52 13.52
CA LEU A 307 -15.19 9.70 13.29
C LEU A 307 -15.10 8.96 11.95
N ILE A 308 -14.51 9.57 10.91
CA ILE A 308 -14.22 8.87 9.65
C ILE A 308 -13.26 7.71 9.89
N LEU A 309 -12.21 7.91 10.71
CA LEU A 309 -11.29 6.84 11.08
C LEU A 309 -11.99 5.70 11.83
N CYS A 310 -12.83 6.03 12.83
CA CYS A 310 -13.63 5.04 13.55
C CYS A 310 -14.59 4.28 12.62
N ALA A 311 -15.26 4.98 11.70
CA ALA A 311 -16.15 4.37 10.72
C ALA A 311 -15.40 3.42 9.77
N ALA A 312 -14.20 3.81 9.32
CA ALA A 312 -13.34 2.97 8.50
C ALA A 312 -12.92 1.69 9.26
N PHE A 313 -12.54 1.80 10.53
CA PHE A 313 -12.17 0.65 11.36
C PHE A 313 -13.36 -0.26 11.67
N LEU A 314 -14.52 0.31 11.97
CA LEU A 314 -15.75 -0.47 12.14
C LEU A 314 -16.12 -1.22 10.85
N SER A 315 -16.06 -0.54 9.71
CA SER A 315 -16.27 -1.17 8.40
C SER A 315 -15.27 -2.30 8.13
N SER A 316 -13.99 -2.10 8.46
CA SER A 316 -12.96 -3.15 8.35
C SER A 316 -13.20 -4.35 9.27
N ALA A 317 -13.72 -4.15 10.48
CA ALA A 317 -14.08 -5.25 11.36
C ALA A 317 -15.26 -6.05 10.78
N VAL A 318 -16.31 -5.36 10.32
CA VAL A 318 -17.45 -6.02 9.66
C VAL A 318 -17.01 -6.75 8.39
N TYR A 319 -16.14 -6.14 7.58
CA TYR A 319 -15.50 -6.74 6.41
C TYR A 319 -14.82 -8.08 6.75
N GLY A 320 -13.95 -8.10 7.76
CA GLY A 320 -13.27 -9.32 8.20
C GLY A 320 -14.22 -10.38 8.78
N LEU A 321 -15.21 -9.97 9.58
CA LEU A 321 -16.21 -10.89 10.14
C LEU A 321 -17.08 -11.54 9.07
N LEU A 322 -17.56 -10.75 8.09
CA LEU A 322 -18.40 -11.26 7.02
C LEU A 322 -17.64 -12.26 6.13
N TYR A 323 -16.37 -11.99 5.82
CA TYR A 323 -15.52 -12.98 5.15
C TYR A 323 -15.28 -14.22 6.01
N GLY A 324 -15.00 -14.04 7.31
CA GLY A 324 -14.72 -15.16 8.20
C GLY A 324 -15.90 -16.11 8.41
N LEU A 325 -17.12 -15.57 8.40
CA LEU A 325 -18.38 -16.28 8.62
C LEU A 325 -19.14 -16.55 7.31
N ALA A 326 -18.53 -16.34 6.15
CA ALA A 326 -19.23 -16.48 4.88
C ALA A 326 -19.71 -17.92 4.66
N TRP A 327 -21.04 -18.10 4.51
CA TRP A 327 -21.67 -19.39 4.23
C TRP A 327 -22.02 -19.58 2.75
N ALA A 328 -22.01 -18.50 1.97
CA ALA A 328 -22.37 -18.51 0.56
C ALA A 328 -21.54 -17.50 -0.24
N PRO A 329 -21.30 -17.72 -1.55
CA PRO A 329 -20.56 -16.79 -2.41
C PRO A 329 -21.06 -15.34 -2.36
N TRP A 330 -22.37 -15.09 -2.35
CA TRP A 330 -22.91 -13.73 -2.34
C TRP A 330 -22.50 -12.93 -1.10
N VAL A 331 -22.27 -13.61 0.05
CA VAL A 331 -21.81 -12.96 1.29
C VAL A 331 -20.43 -12.36 1.11
N THR A 332 -19.59 -12.95 0.27
CA THR A 332 -18.24 -12.42 -0.03
C THR A 332 -18.30 -11.12 -0.84
N TYR A 333 -19.22 -11.02 -1.80
CA TYR A 333 -19.48 -9.77 -2.53
C TYR A 333 -20.10 -8.71 -1.62
N PHE A 334 -21.00 -9.10 -0.72
CA PHE A 334 -21.54 -8.19 0.28
C PHE A 334 -20.45 -7.70 1.25
N ALA A 335 -19.55 -8.57 1.71
CA ALA A 335 -18.40 -8.20 2.51
C ALA A 335 -17.50 -7.20 1.76
N ALA A 336 -17.24 -7.41 0.47
CA ALA A 336 -16.45 -6.51 -0.36
C ALA A 336 -16.99 -5.06 -0.39
N SER A 337 -18.31 -4.87 -0.26
CA SER A 337 -18.92 -3.53 -0.20
C SER A 337 -18.47 -2.71 1.02
N PHE A 338 -18.19 -3.35 2.16
CA PHE A 338 -17.58 -2.69 3.34
C PHE A 338 -16.11 -2.32 3.10
N GLY A 339 -15.47 -2.99 2.13
CA GLY A 339 -14.14 -2.63 1.64
C GLY A 339 -14.07 -1.20 1.11
N VAL A 340 -15.17 -0.71 0.54
CA VAL A 340 -15.27 0.65 -0.02
C VAL A 340 -15.05 1.75 1.03
N ILE A 341 -15.53 1.53 2.25
CA ILE A 341 -15.42 2.49 3.36
C ILE A 341 -14.07 2.36 4.04
N ASN A 342 -13.48 1.15 4.10
CA ASN A 342 -12.21 0.93 4.78
C ASN A 342 -11.07 1.77 4.20
N VAL A 343 -11.13 2.09 2.91
CA VAL A 343 -10.08 2.84 2.22
C VAL A 343 -9.94 4.28 2.72
N LEU A 344 -10.97 4.80 3.39
CA LEU A 344 -10.94 6.13 4.01
C LEU A 344 -9.95 6.20 5.18
N PHE A 345 -9.50 5.08 5.75
CA PHE A 345 -8.58 5.09 6.88
C PHE A 345 -7.27 5.83 6.56
N LYS A 346 -6.70 5.62 5.35
CA LYS A 346 -5.39 6.20 4.98
C LYS A 346 -5.37 7.72 5.07
N PRO A 347 -6.22 8.45 4.31
CA PRO A 347 -6.23 9.92 4.36
C PRO A 347 -6.62 10.45 5.75
N SER A 348 -7.60 9.84 6.43
CA SER A 348 -8.00 10.26 7.78
C SER A 348 -6.88 10.09 8.81
N SER A 349 -6.09 9.02 8.71
CA SER A 349 -4.93 8.79 9.57
C SER A 349 -3.85 9.85 9.35
N PHE A 350 -3.52 10.17 8.10
CA PHE A 350 -2.54 11.22 7.80
C PHE A 350 -2.98 12.59 8.33
N ALA A 351 -4.25 12.94 8.15
CA ALA A 351 -4.80 14.20 8.65
C ALA A 351 -4.76 14.26 10.18
N LEU A 352 -5.14 13.18 10.86
CA LEU A 352 -5.12 13.11 12.32
C LEU A 352 -3.70 13.17 12.90
N ILE A 353 -2.74 12.47 12.29
CA ILE A 353 -1.32 12.53 12.67
C ILE A 353 -0.78 13.94 12.48
N SER A 354 -1.12 14.58 11.35
CA SER A 354 -0.73 15.97 11.06
C SER A 354 -1.22 16.93 12.14
N LYS A 355 -2.50 16.83 12.56
CA LYS A 355 -3.08 17.68 13.62
C LYS A 355 -2.48 17.39 15.00
N ALA A 356 -2.08 16.15 15.28
CA ALA A 356 -1.54 15.74 16.56
C ALA A 356 -0.02 16.00 16.73
N SER A 357 0.67 16.40 15.66
CA SER A 357 2.11 16.67 15.65
C SER A 357 2.43 18.15 15.45
N SER A 358 3.52 18.64 16.04
CA SER A 358 4.04 19.97 15.71
C SER A 358 4.62 19.99 14.28
N SER A 359 4.59 21.16 13.63
CA SER A 359 5.10 21.35 12.26
C SER A 359 6.54 20.85 12.08
N THR A 360 7.40 21.05 13.09
CA THR A 360 8.80 20.59 13.08
C THR A 360 8.94 19.05 13.16
N ASN A 361 7.96 18.36 13.76
CA ASN A 361 8.02 16.92 14.01
C ASN A 361 7.06 16.09 13.14
N GLN A 362 6.24 16.73 12.32
CA GLN A 362 5.19 16.06 11.54
C GLN A 362 5.73 14.95 10.64
N GLY A 363 6.74 15.24 9.81
CA GLY A 363 7.34 14.24 8.93
C GLY A 363 7.99 13.09 9.69
N LYS A 364 8.60 13.37 10.85
CA LYS A 364 9.20 12.35 11.71
C LYS A 364 8.15 11.44 12.34
N ALA A 365 7.06 12.02 12.86
CA ALA A 365 5.95 11.27 13.45
C ALA A 365 5.25 10.39 12.40
N GLN A 366 4.96 10.93 11.22
CA GLN A 366 4.39 10.18 10.11
C GLN A 366 5.32 9.04 9.66
N GLY A 367 6.62 9.31 9.50
CA GLY A 367 7.61 8.30 9.15
C GLY A 367 7.69 7.17 10.17
N PHE A 368 7.66 7.49 11.47
CA PHE A 368 7.66 6.49 12.52
C PHE A 368 6.39 5.63 12.52
N ILE A 369 5.21 6.24 12.38
CA ILE A 369 3.94 5.51 12.35
C ILE A 369 3.86 4.60 11.12
N LEU A 370 4.32 5.06 9.95
CA LEU A 370 4.41 4.22 8.75
C LEU A 370 5.38 3.04 8.93
N ALA A 371 6.47 3.22 9.69
CA ALA A 371 7.38 2.13 10.02
C ALA A 371 6.71 1.12 10.98
N VAL A 372 5.90 1.58 11.94
CA VAL A 372 5.10 0.72 12.83
C VAL A 372 4.08 -0.08 12.03
N GLN A 373 3.38 0.54 11.07
CA GLN A 373 2.48 -0.17 10.15
C GLN A 373 3.25 -1.18 9.29
N SER A 374 4.42 -0.80 8.76
CA SER A 374 5.27 -1.72 7.98
C SER A 374 5.68 -2.94 8.79
N PHE A 375 6.07 -2.76 10.05
CA PHE A 375 6.36 -3.86 10.98
C PHE A 375 5.13 -4.74 11.25
N SER A 376 3.95 -4.13 11.36
CA SER A 376 2.69 -4.86 11.49
C SER A 376 2.35 -5.70 10.25
N SER A 377 2.52 -5.13 9.05
CA SER A 377 2.34 -5.84 7.77
C SER A 377 3.32 -7.01 7.60
N LEU A 378 4.49 -6.93 8.25
CA LEU A 378 5.45 -8.03 8.31
C LEU A 378 4.99 -9.15 9.25
N LEU A 379 4.50 -8.78 10.44
CA LEU A 379 4.05 -9.73 11.47
C LEU A 379 2.74 -10.43 11.07
N SER A 380 1.91 -9.77 10.27
CA SER A 380 0.59 -10.28 9.93
C SER A 380 0.61 -11.61 9.16
N PRO A 381 1.32 -11.76 8.02
CA PRO A 381 1.39 -13.04 7.31
C PRO A 381 2.02 -14.16 8.14
N LEU A 382 2.93 -13.85 9.08
CA LEU A 382 3.54 -14.84 9.98
C LEU A 382 2.51 -15.50 10.89
N ALA A 383 1.48 -14.76 11.33
CA ALA A 383 0.41 -15.29 12.16
C ALA A 383 -0.78 -15.79 11.33
N MET A 384 -1.22 -15.01 10.33
CA MET A 384 -2.45 -15.25 9.60
C MET A 384 -2.31 -16.34 8.53
N THR A 385 -1.13 -16.52 7.93
CA THR A 385 -0.92 -17.55 6.91
C THR A 385 -0.99 -18.97 7.51
N PRO A 386 -0.24 -19.31 8.58
CA PRO A 386 -0.36 -20.64 9.19
C PRO A 386 -1.76 -20.90 9.74
N LEU A 387 -2.41 -19.88 10.29
CA LEU A 387 -3.78 -19.98 10.80
C LEU A 387 -4.77 -20.29 9.67
N THR A 388 -4.69 -19.56 8.55
CA THR A 388 -5.52 -19.83 7.36
C THR A 388 -5.25 -21.23 6.82
N ASN A 389 -3.97 -21.64 6.78
CA ASN A 389 -3.58 -22.96 6.30
C ASN A 389 -4.16 -24.09 7.19
N LEU A 390 -4.14 -23.93 8.51
CA LEU A 390 -4.68 -24.90 9.46
C LEU A 390 -6.20 -25.05 9.30
N PHE A 391 -6.94 -23.95 9.21
CA PHE A 391 -8.41 -23.97 9.14
C PHE A 391 -8.96 -24.35 7.76
N LEU A 392 -8.13 -24.29 6.72
CA LEU A 392 -8.44 -24.85 5.40
C LEU A 392 -7.99 -26.32 5.24
N SER A 393 -7.27 -26.85 6.21
CA SER A 393 -6.81 -28.25 6.22
C SER A 393 -7.86 -29.21 6.75
N SER A 394 -7.66 -30.50 6.52
CA SER A 394 -8.45 -31.57 7.15
C SER A 394 -8.26 -31.66 8.68
N ASN A 395 -7.21 -31.01 9.22
CA ASN A 395 -6.83 -31.06 10.63
C ASN A 395 -7.41 -29.88 11.44
N ALA A 396 -8.40 -29.17 10.90
CA ALA A 396 -9.00 -28.04 11.58
C ALA A 396 -9.68 -28.48 12.89
N PRO A 397 -9.44 -27.80 14.03
CA PRO A 397 -10.02 -28.19 15.32
C PRO A 397 -11.55 -28.02 15.36
N PHE A 398 -12.11 -27.15 14.53
CA PHE A 398 -13.54 -26.96 14.34
C PHE A 398 -13.82 -26.44 12.93
N ASN A 399 -15.07 -26.60 12.47
CA ASN A 399 -15.47 -26.23 11.11
C ASN A 399 -15.70 -24.72 10.98
N CYS A 400 -14.62 -23.97 10.75
CA CYS A 400 -14.66 -22.55 10.41
C CYS A 400 -13.51 -22.21 9.47
N LYS A 401 -13.71 -22.39 8.16
CA LYS A 401 -12.67 -22.14 7.14
C LYS A 401 -12.13 -20.71 7.16
N GLY A 402 -12.95 -19.74 7.56
CA GLY A 402 -12.62 -18.32 7.61
C GLY A 402 -12.13 -17.83 8.98
N PHE A 403 -11.77 -18.72 9.91
CA PHE A 403 -11.41 -18.34 11.28
C PHE A 403 -10.26 -17.31 11.35
N SER A 404 -9.29 -17.36 10.44
CA SER A 404 -8.21 -16.36 10.38
C SER A 404 -8.72 -14.94 10.15
N PHE A 405 -9.77 -14.75 9.33
CA PHE A 405 -10.39 -13.43 9.11
C PHE A 405 -11.16 -12.95 10.35
N ILE A 406 -11.71 -13.86 11.16
CA ILE A 406 -12.31 -13.51 12.46
C ILE A 406 -11.23 -13.01 13.41
N CYS A 407 -10.09 -13.70 13.52
CA CYS A 407 -8.94 -13.23 14.31
C CYS A 407 -8.41 -11.88 13.82
N ALA A 408 -8.29 -11.69 12.50
CA ALA A 408 -7.91 -10.41 11.91
C ALA A 408 -8.92 -9.31 12.27
N SER A 409 -10.22 -9.60 12.23
CA SER A 409 -11.25 -8.65 12.66
C SER A 409 -11.16 -8.31 14.14
N LEU A 410 -10.82 -9.26 15.03
CA LEU A 410 -10.63 -8.95 16.44
C LEU A 410 -9.47 -7.96 16.64
N SER A 411 -8.39 -8.10 15.86
CA SER A 411 -7.31 -7.11 15.83
C SER A 411 -7.82 -5.72 15.41
N VAL A 412 -8.67 -5.65 14.38
CA VAL A 412 -9.29 -4.38 13.95
C VAL A 412 -10.24 -3.82 15.01
N VAL A 413 -10.97 -4.65 15.76
CA VAL A 413 -11.80 -4.19 16.89
C VAL A 413 -10.94 -3.58 17.99
N ILE A 414 -9.77 -4.16 18.28
CA ILE A 414 -8.80 -3.55 19.21
C ILE A 414 -8.34 -2.18 18.69
N ALA A 415 -8.06 -2.07 17.39
CA ALA A 415 -7.74 -0.78 16.75
C ALA A 415 -8.88 0.25 16.90
N LEU A 416 -10.13 -0.17 16.71
CA LEU A 416 -11.31 0.66 16.91
C LEU A 416 -11.43 1.15 18.36
N CYS A 417 -11.16 0.29 19.35
CA CYS A 417 -11.14 0.68 20.76
C CYS A 417 -10.10 1.77 21.06
N PHE A 418 -8.90 1.68 20.46
CA PHE A 418 -7.90 2.74 20.57
C PHE A 418 -8.36 4.02 19.86
N ALA A 419 -8.87 3.92 18.63
CA ALA A 419 -9.37 5.06 17.88
C ALA A 419 -10.53 5.79 18.60
N TRP A 420 -11.42 5.05 19.24
CA TRP A 420 -12.54 5.63 20.00
C TRP A 420 -12.06 6.46 21.19
N LYS A 421 -11.01 6.00 21.88
CA LYS A 421 -10.38 6.68 23.02
C LYS A 421 -9.64 7.97 22.64
N LEU A 422 -9.41 8.24 21.35
CA LEU A 422 -8.83 9.50 20.91
C LEU A 422 -9.74 10.66 21.35
N ARG A 423 -9.27 11.50 22.26
CA ARG A 423 -9.90 12.80 22.50
C ARG A 423 -9.14 13.78 21.61
N PRO A 424 -9.70 14.20 20.46
CA PRO A 424 -9.11 15.32 19.75
C PRO A 424 -9.17 16.47 20.74
N ASN A 425 -8.01 17.02 21.11
CA ASN A 425 -7.97 18.12 22.07
C ASN A 425 -8.92 19.21 21.59
N ALA A 426 -9.77 19.68 22.50
CA ALA A 426 -10.41 20.98 22.41
C ALA A 426 -9.28 22.02 22.33
N SER A 427 -8.84 22.32 21.12
CA SER A 427 -7.89 23.39 20.82
C SER A 427 -8.58 24.45 19.97
N GLU A 428 -9.80 24.80 20.37
CA GLU A 428 -10.51 26.01 19.94
C GLU A 428 -11.08 26.81 21.13
N GLU A 429 -11.06 26.30 22.38
CA GLU A 429 -11.63 27.02 23.54
C GLU A 429 -10.62 27.80 24.42
N THR A 430 -9.32 27.77 24.12
CA THR A 430 -8.30 28.47 24.95
C THR A 430 -7.54 29.59 24.25
N LEU A 431 -7.88 29.95 23.01
CA LEU A 431 -7.30 31.14 22.35
C LEU A 431 -8.20 32.39 22.42
N ASP A 432 -9.47 32.25 22.79
CA ASP A 432 -10.38 33.40 22.94
C ASP A 432 -10.42 33.97 24.37
N ILE A 433 -9.81 33.33 25.37
CA ILE A 433 -9.80 33.82 26.76
C ILE A 433 -8.58 34.71 27.06
N ASP A 434 -7.48 34.57 26.30
CA ASP A 434 -6.25 35.34 26.53
C ASP A 434 -6.12 36.59 25.63
N ALA A 435 -6.99 36.75 24.62
CA ALA A 435 -7.02 37.95 23.77
C ALA A 435 -7.85 39.10 24.39
N GLU A 436 -8.79 38.80 25.31
CA GLU A 436 -9.63 39.82 25.95
C GLU A 436 -8.99 40.45 27.21
N ASN A 437 -7.84 39.93 27.67
CA ASN A 437 -7.16 40.41 28.89
C ASN A 437 -5.82 41.13 28.63
N ILE A 438 -5.50 41.50 27.39
CA ILE A 438 -4.24 42.21 27.05
C ILE A 438 -4.45 43.72 26.80
N GLU A 439 -5.68 44.23 26.70
CA GLU A 439 -5.95 45.68 26.65
C GLU A 439 -6.34 46.26 28.01
N ALA A 440 -5.37 46.38 28.90
CA ALA A 440 -5.16 47.56 29.77
C ALA A 440 -4.09 47.28 30.83
N PRO A 441 -2.96 48.00 30.76
CA PRO A 441 -2.61 48.80 31.93
C PRO A 441 -2.10 50.21 31.58
N LEU A 442 -2.78 51.20 32.21
CA LEU A 442 -2.23 52.40 32.84
C LEU A 442 -1.66 53.57 32.00
N LEU A 443 -2.40 54.69 32.16
CA LEU A 443 -1.95 56.07 32.41
C LEU A 443 -1.68 57.01 31.21
N SER A 444 -2.72 57.78 30.88
CA SER A 444 -2.73 59.26 31.03
C SER A 444 -4.16 59.77 31.08
#